data_AF-A0A6F9CPU2-F1
#
_entry.id   AF-A0A6F9CPU2-F1
#
_cell.length_a   1.000
_cell.length_b   1.000
_cell.length_c   1.000
_cell.angle_alpha   90.00
_cell.angle_beta   90.00
_cell.angle_gamma   90.00
#
_symmetry.space_group_name_H-M   'P 1'
#
loop_
_entity.id
_entity.type
_entity.pdbx_description
1 polymer ?
#
loop_
_entity_poly.entity_id
_entity_poly.type
_entity_poly.pdbx_seq_one_letter_code
_entity_poly.pdbx_strand_id
1 'polypeptide(L)'
;MELRLGCRASLVLIILGLTLSGQRVDAQSRAGCKNVHYDLVFILDTSSSVGKENFEKIRQWVSNLVESFDVGPDKTRVAVVRYSDRPTTEFNLGRYLTMDEVKRAARNIRYLGGNTMTGDAISYTTTNIFTERAGARPAARGIQKVAILLTDGRSQDYVLEPSNAAAKAGVRMFAVGIGEALKVELEEIAAEPKNAHLFHVTDFNAIDKIRGRLRRRLCENVLCPNMKVQPDRFKPNSTSYGLEEVPGFDLMEYFKVENILGSRIDEGQSSYVRLGTMPIVQQTEDVFPQGLPDEYAFVTTFKFRKTSRREDWYLWQIFDKYGIPQVSIRLDGENKAVEYNAVGLTKDAVRAVFKNEEVDNLFDRNWHKIALSVEAKSVSLYLDCKLIQTLPIGDREDIDIHGKTVIGKRLYDSVPIDFDLQRMMIYCDSKHAELETCCDLPTGPCPKKVVTEAPPIEIPTPTPAVGEQQGEIGVPGVAGPKGEKGDTGALGAVGPSGLKGAKGETV
;
A
#
# COMPACT_ATOMS: atom_id res chain seq x y z
N MET A 1 24.70 64.67 -43.85
CA MET A 1 23.31 64.32 -44.18
C MET A 1 23.31 62.84 -44.51
N GLU A 2 23.22 61.98 -43.49
CA GLU A 2 23.08 60.54 -43.70
C GLU A 2 22.23 59.91 -42.60
N LEU A 3 21.26 59.14 -43.07
CA LEU A 3 20.29 58.31 -42.38
C LEU A 3 20.96 57.31 -41.44
N ARG A 4 20.39 57.07 -40.25
CA ARG A 4 20.22 55.71 -39.71
C ARG A 4 18.89 55.58 -38.96
N LEU A 5 17.87 55.24 -39.74
CA LEU A 5 16.60 54.68 -39.30
C LEU A 5 16.85 53.21 -38.92
N GLY A 6 16.92 52.89 -37.62
CA GLY A 6 17.12 51.49 -37.22
C GLY A 6 17.42 51.29 -35.75
N CYS A 7 16.39 51.34 -34.90
CA CYS A 7 16.44 50.66 -33.59
C CYS A 7 15.08 50.55 -32.87
N ARG A 8 13.94 50.48 -33.59
CA ARG A 8 12.62 50.33 -32.95
C ARG A 8 11.75 49.18 -33.47
N ALA A 9 12.18 48.46 -34.50
CA ALA A 9 11.47 47.28 -35.01
C ALA A 9 11.94 45.95 -34.36
N SER A 10 13.14 45.90 -33.77
CA SER A 10 13.70 44.64 -33.25
C SER A 10 13.24 44.26 -31.84
N LEU A 11 12.73 45.21 -31.03
CA LEU A 11 12.20 44.87 -29.70
C LEU A 11 10.74 44.39 -29.75
N VAL A 12 9.95 44.83 -30.72
CA VAL A 12 8.53 44.44 -30.82
C VAL A 12 8.39 43.01 -31.38
N LEU A 13 9.29 42.58 -32.27
CA LEU A 13 9.33 41.20 -32.78
C LEU A 13 9.83 40.18 -31.75
N ILE A 14 10.66 40.58 -30.78
CA ILE A 14 11.10 39.70 -29.70
C ILE A 14 9.98 39.51 -28.66
N ILE A 15 9.17 40.54 -28.41
CA ILE A 15 8.03 40.45 -27.49
C ILE A 15 6.84 39.70 -28.13
N LEU A 16 6.67 39.75 -29.45
CA LEU A 16 5.66 38.93 -30.16
C LEU A 16 6.09 37.48 -30.41
N GLY A 17 7.40 37.19 -30.39
CA GLY A 17 7.94 35.84 -30.54
C GLY A 17 7.95 35.02 -29.23
N LEU A 18 7.90 35.67 -28.08
CA LEU A 18 7.85 35.02 -26.76
C LEU A 18 6.43 34.72 -26.26
N THR A 19 5.38 35.16 -26.98
CA THR A 19 3.98 34.84 -26.68
C THR A 19 3.39 33.73 -27.54
N LEU A 20 4.18 33.14 -28.45
CA LEU A 20 3.79 31.99 -29.30
C LEU A 20 4.56 30.69 -29.00
N SER A 21 5.49 30.70 -28.05
CA SER A 21 5.84 29.49 -27.32
C SER A 21 4.78 29.27 -26.25
N GLY A 22 3.59 28.83 -26.67
CA GLY A 22 2.67 28.16 -25.78
C GLY A 22 3.44 27.02 -25.16
N GLN A 23 3.94 27.24 -23.94
CA GLN A 23 4.35 26.15 -23.07
C GLN A 23 3.15 25.23 -23.08
N ARG A 24 3.31 24.06 -23.70
CA ARG A 24 2.41 22.95 -23.43
C ARG A 24 2.33 22.92 -21.92
N VAL A 25 1.12 23.10 -21.41
CA VAL A 25 0.80 22.71 -20.06
C VAL A 25 1.19 21.24 -20.02
N ASP A 26 2.39 20.95 -19.54
CA ASP A 26 2.81 19.59 -19.27
C ASP A 26 1.74 19.09 -18.32
N ALA A 27 0.89 18.20 -18.83
CA ALA A 27 -0.15 17.56 -18.06
C ALA A 27 0.53 17.02 -16.81
N GLN A 28 0.24 17.65 -15.68
CA GLN A 28 0.79 17.36 -14.38
C GLN A 28 0.76 15.84 -14.20
N SER A 29 1.93 15.21 -14.27
CA SER A 29 2.05 13.76 -14.42
C SER A 29 1.77 13.09 -13.10
N ARG A 30 0.51 13.03 -12.68
CA ARG A 30 0.07 12.17 -11.58
C ARG A 30 0.71 10.78 -11.77
N ALA A 31 1.17 10.12 -10.70
CA ALA A 31 1.86 8.81 -10.71
C ALA A 31 1.53 7.91 -11.93
N GLY A 32 2.41 7.83 -12.92
CA GLY A 32 2.22 6.98 -14.11
C GLY A 32 2.95 5.65 -13.98
N CYS A 33 2.41 4.56 -14.56
CA CYS A 33 3.07 3.24 -14.56
C CYS A 33 4.26 3.21 -15.56
N LYS A 34 5.26 4.09 -15.41
CA LYS A 34 6.43 4.13 -16.31
C LYS A 34 7.42 2.98 -16.06
N ASN A 35 7.46 2.49 -14.82
CA ASN A 35 8.39 1.44 -14.40
C ASN A 35 7.75 0.04 -14.35
N VAL A 36 6.48 -0.09 -14.78
CA VAL A 36 5.77 -1.37 -14.81
C VAL A 36 5.32 -1.67 -16.23
N HIS A 37 5.58 -2.89 -16.68
CA HIS A 37 5.34 -3.31 -18.05
C HIS A 37 4.30 -4.41 -18.10
N TYR A 38 3.32 -4.25 -18.99
CA TYR A 38 2.19 -5.17 -19.12
C TYR A 38 2.05 -5.67 -20.55
N ASP A 39 1.44 -6.84 -20.67
CA ASP A 39 0.67 -7.19 -21.86
C ASP A 39 -0.78 -6.78 -21.59
N LEU A 40 -1.16 -5.60 -22.09
CA LEU A 40 -2.43 -4.94 -21.79
C LEU A 40 -3.42 -5.12 -22.93
N VAL A 41 -4.60 -5.66 -22.63
CA VAL A 41 -5.67 -5.85 -23.62
C VAL A 41 -6.90 -5.05 -23.21
N PHE A 42 -7.44 -4.26 -24.14
CA PHE A 42 -8.76 -3.66 -23.98
C PHE A 42 -9.82 -4.55 -24.64
N ILE A 43 -10.86 -4.91 -23.91
CA ILE A 43 -12.03 -5.63 -24.41
C ILE A 43 -13.18 -4.63 -24.44
N LEU A 44 -13.56 -4.19 -25.63
CA LEU A 44 -14.48 -3.06 -25.82
C LEU A 44 -15.84 -3.55 -26.31
N ASP A 45 -16.88 -3.25 -25.54
CA ASP A 45 -18.24 -3.47 -26.00
C ASP A 45 -18.60 -2.50 -27.15
N THR A 46 -19.08 -3.07 -28.25
CA THR A 46 -19.60 -2.36 -29.43
C THR A 46 -21.06 -2.74 -29.73
N SER A 47 -21.75 -3.32 -28.75
CA SER A 47 -23.16 -3.68 -28.80
C SER A 47 -24.06 -2.47 -29.05
N SER A 48 -25.32 -2.75 -29.40
CA SER A 48 -26.30 -1.71 -29.73
C SER A 48 -26.67 -0.81 -28.55
N SER A 49 -26.50 -1.27 -27.29
CA SER A 49 -26.79 -0.46 -26.09
C SER A 49 -25.83 0.72 -25.93
N VAL A 50 -24.56 0.51 -26.28
CA VAL A 50 -23.52 1.54 -26.19
C VAL A 50 -23.87 2.74 -27.08
N GLY A 51 -24.15 2.50 -28.35
CA GLY A 51 -24.40 3.55 -29.32
C GLY A 51 -23.12 4.24 -29.82
N LYS A 52 -23.19 4.75 -31.06
CA LYS A 52 -22.02 5.29 -31.77
C LYS A 52 -21.34 6.45 -31.04
N GLU A 53 -22.12 7.39 -30.51
CA GLU A 53 -21.60 8.59 -29.82
C GLU A 53 -20.83 8.25 -28.55
N ASN A 54 -21.36 7.32 -27.76
CA ASN A 54 -20.70 6.86 -26.54
C ASN A 54 -19.46 6.02 -26.83
N PHE A 55 -19.47 5.25 -27.92
CA PHE A 55 -18.28 4.53 -28.35
C PHE A 55 -17.14 5.46 -28.77
N GLU A 56 -17.41 6.68 -29.24
CA GLU A 56 -16.36 7.68 -29.48
C GLU A 56 -15.66 8.07 -28.17
N LYS A 57 -16.42 8.19 -27.08
CA LYS A 57 -15.88 8.48 -25.74
C LYS A 57 -15.02 7.32 -25.24
N ILE A 58 -15.44 6.07 -25.46
CA ILE A 58 -14.61 4.88 -25.16
C ILE A 58 -13.28 4.92 -25.91
N ARG A 59 -13.30 5.19 -27.23
CA ARG A 59 -12.07 5.28 -28.04
C ARG A 59 -11.12 6.36 -27.53
N GLN A 60 -11.67 7.53 -27.18
CA GLN A 60 -10.88 8.62 -26.62
C GLN A 60 -10.31 8.24 -25.25
N TRP A 61 -11.10 7.60 -24.40
CA TRP A 61 -10.66 7.16 -23.08
C TRP A 61 -9.53 6.13 -23.15
N VAL A 62 -9.63 5.13 -24.05
CA VAL A 62 -8.54 4.17 -24.31
C VAL A 62 -7.29 4.92 -24.78
N SER A 63 -7.44 5.84 -25.73
CA SER A 63 -6.32 6.67 -26.21
C SER A 63 -5.68 7.49 -25.09
N ASN A 64 -6.45 8.00 -24.12
CA ASN A 64 -5.94 8.80 -23.00
C ASN A 64 -5.29 7.92 -21.93
N LEU A 65 -5.85 6.75 -21.65
CA LEU A 65 -5.30 5.83 -20.65
C LEU A 65 -3.96 5.24 -21.13
N VAL A 66 -3.82 4.96 -22.42
CA VAL A 66 -2.55 4.49 -23.01
C VAL A 66 -1.39 5.48 -22.79
N GLU A 67 -1.66 6.78 -22.68
CA GLU A 67 -0.62 7.80 -22.36
C GLU A 67 0.00 7.63 -20.96
N SER A 68 -0.65 6.86 -20.10
CA SER A 68 -0.17 6.59 -18.74
C SER A 68 0.87 5.45 -18.66
N PHE A 69 1.11 4.76 -19.77
CA PHE A 69 2.04 3.63 -19.84
C PHE A 69 3.23 3.96 -20.72
N ASP A 70 4.38 3.39 -20.38
CA ASP A 70 5.54 3.40 -21.25
C ASP A 70 5.39 2.30 -22.30
N VAL A 71 4.87 2.66 -23.49
CA VAL A 71 4.60 1.71 -24.58
C VAL A 71 5.86 1.48 -25.42
N GLY A 72 6.21 0.22 -25.62
CA GLY A 72 7.43 -0.17 -26.33
C GLY A 72 7.57 -1.68 -26.53
N PRO A 73 8.49 -2.12 -27.40
CA PRO A 73 8.68 -3.54 -27.69
C PRO A 73 9.07 -4.37 -26.46
N ASP A 74 9.91 -3.84 -25.57
CA ASP A 74 10.28 -4.48 -24.31
C ASP A 74 9.56 -3.86 -23.09
N LYS A 75 8.60 -2.96 -23.32
CA LYS A 75 7.86 -2.23 -22.28
C LYS A 75 6.40 -2.68 -22.24
N THR A 76 5.43 -1.78 -22.11
CA THR A 76 4.01 -2.14 -22.21
C THR A 76 3.61 -2.39 -23.67
N ARG A 77 2.96 -3.52 -23.93
CA ARG A 77 2.36 -3.89 -25.23
C ARG A 77 0.86 -3.81 -25.11
N VAL A 78 0.18 -3.32 -26.15
CA VAL A 78 -1.26 -3.07 -26.14
C VAL A 78 -1.97 -3.81 -27.27
N ALA A 79 -3.07 -4.48 -26.95
CA ALA A 79 -4.01 -5.03 -27.92
C ALA A 79 -5.43 -4.50 -27.65
N VAL A 80 -6.26 -4.57 -28.69
CA VAL A 80 -7.68 -4.24 -28.55
C VAL A 80 -8.51 -5.32 -29.24
N VAL A 81 -9.46 -5.85 -28.48
CA VAL A 81 -10.55 -6.70 -28.95
C VAL A 81 -11.82 -5.88 -28.80
N ARG A 82 -12.62 -5.80 -29.85
CA ARG A 82 -14.01 -5.35 -29.72
C ARG A 82 -14.94 -6.55 -29.76
N TYR A 83 -16.12 -6.43 -29.19
CA TYR A 83 -17.12 -7.48 -29.28
C TYR A 83 -18.54 -6.91 -29.40
N SER A 84 -19.41 -7.72 -29.97
CA SER A 84 -20.86 -7.56 -29.90
C SER A 84 -21.49 -8.96 -29.97
N ASP A 85 -21.92 -9.40 -31.16
CA ASP A 85 -22.34 -10.79 -31.41
C ASP A 85 -21.17 -11.78 -31.36
N ARG A 86 -19.97 -11.32 -31.74
CA ARG A 86 -18.73 -12.08 -31.74
C ARG A 86 -17.54 -11.17 -31.41
N PRO A 87 -16.50 -11.67 -30.75
CA PRO A 87 -15.26 -10.93 -30.57
C PRO A 87 -14.50 -10.78 -31.88
N THR A 88 -13.83 -9.65 -32.05
CA THR A 88 -12.95 -9.36 -33.19
C THR A 88 -11.71 -8.62 -32.72
N THR A 89 -10.54 -9.13 -33.12
CA THR A 89 -9.26 -8.45 -32.91
C THR A 89 -9.15 -7.23 -33.81
N GLU A 90 -9.01 -6.04 -33.23
CA GLU A 90 -8.65 -4.84 -33.99
C GLU A 90 -7.13 -4.79 -34.21
N PHE A 91 -6.35 -5.11 -33.17
CA PHE A 91 -4.91 -5.34 -33.29
C PHE A 91 -4.37 -6.15 -32.10
N ASN A 92 -3.31 -6.91 -32.38
CA ASN A 92 -2.60 -7.77 -31.43
C ASN A 92 -1.49 -7.03 -30.66
N LEU A 93 -1.02 -7.61 -29.55
CA LEU A 93 0.00 -7.04 -28.64
C LEU A 93 1.31 -6.69 -29.36
N GLY A 94 1.69 -7.50 -30.36
CA GLY A 94 2.91 -7.30 -31.14
C GLY A 94 2.80 -6.35 -32.34
N ARG A 95 1.62 -5.75 -32.60
CA ARG A 95 1.37 -5.01 -33.85
C ARG A 95 1.92 -3.58 -33.84
N TYR A 96 1.70 -2.86 -32.76
CA TYR A 96 2.10 -1.45 -32.62
C TYR A 96 3.11 -1.32 -31.49
N LEU A 97 4.24 -0.67 -31.75
CA LEU A 97 5.39 -0.66 -30.85
C LEU A 97 5.64 0.72 -30.23
N THR A 98 4.81 1.71 -30.58
CA THR A 98 4.89 3.06 -30.04
C THR A 98 3.53 3.53 -29.53
N MET A 99 3.55 4.39 -28.52
CA MET A 99 2.33 5.00 -27.94
C MET A 99 1.47 5.67 -29.02
N ASP A 100 2.09 6.42 -29.94
CA ASP A 100 1.37 7.17 -30.98
C ASP A 100 0.66 6.25 -31.99
N GLU A 101 1.27 5.11 -32.33
CA GLU A 101 0.62 4.11 -33.19
C GLU A 101 -0.60 3.49 -32.53
N VAL A 102 -0.48 3.09 -31.25
CA VAL A 102 -1.60 2.53 -30.48
C VAL A 102 -2.74 3.55 -30.40
N LYS A 103 -2.44 4.82 -30.10
CA LYS A 103 -3.45 5.89 -30.03
C LYS A 103 -4.15 6.12 -31.37
N ARG A 104 -3.41 6.16 -32.47
CA ARG A 104 -3.99 6.29 -33.82
C ARG A 104 -4.89 5.10 -34.16
N ALA A 105 -4.46 3.88 -33.85
CA ALA A 105 -5.25 2.68 -34.09
C ALA A 105 -6.54 2.66 -33.25
N ALA A 106 -6.44 2.94 -31.95
CA ALA A 106 -7.59 2.98 -31.04
C ALA A 106 -8.68 3.97 -31.48
N ARG A 107 -8.30 5.15 -32.00
CA ARG A 107 -9.25 6.17 -32.49
C ARG A 107 -10.02 5.72 -33.75
N ASN A 108 -9.46 4.79 -34.53
CA ASN A 108 -10.03 4.34 -35.81
C ASN A 108 -10.88 3.07 -35.71
N ILE A 109 -11.07 2.51 -34.51
CA ILE A 109 -11.90 1.32 -34.29
C ILE A 109 -13.34 1.61 -34.71
N ARG A 110 -13.94 0.70 -35.47
CA ARG A 110 -15.31 0.84 -35.98
C ARG A 110 -16.34 0.36 -34.96
N TYR A 111 -17.42 1.12 -34.83
CA TYR A 111 -18.63 0.70 -34.12
C TYR A 111 -19.54 -0.07 -35.07
N LEU A 112 -20.00 -1.26 -34.67
CA LEU A 112 -20.84 -2.13 -35.51
C LEU A 112 -22.23 -2.41 -34.94
N GLY A 113 -22.46 -2.21 -33.64
CA GLY A 113 -23.68 -2.66 -32.98
C GLY A 113 -23.74 -4.20 -32.87
N GLY A 114 -24.87 -4.70 -32.38
CA GLY A 114 -25.14 -6.13 -32.19
C GLY A 114 -25.55 -6.48 -30.76
N ASN A 115 -25.46 -7.76 -30.42
CA ASN A 115 -25.67 -8.27 -29.06
C ASN A 115 -24.46 -8.01 -28.15
N THR A 116 -24.53 -8.52 -26.91
CA THR A 116 -23.50 -8.32 -25.87
C THR A 116 -23.00 -9.69 -25.38
N MET A 117 -22.14 -10.35 -26.16
CA MET A 117 -21.56 -11.67 -25.85
C MET A 117 -20.24 -11.53 -25.07
N THR A 118 -20.34 -11.14 -23.80
CA THR A 118 -19.17 -10.79 -22.96
C THR A 118 -18.35 -12.02 -22.58
N GLY A 119 -19.00 -13.14 -22.27
CA GLY A 119 -18.33 -14.39 -21.91
C GLY A 119 -17.45 -14.91 -23.04
N ASP A 120 -17.98 -14.91 -24.27
CA ASP A 120 -17.23 -15.27 -25.48
C ASP A 120 -16.05 -14.31 -25.71
N ALA A 121 -16.22 -13.01 -25.47
CA ALA A 121 -15.13 -12.04 -25.60
C ALA A 121 -13.97 -12.29 -24.62
N ILE A 122 -14.28 -12.67 -23.37
CA ILE A 122 -13.27 -13.02 -22.35
C ILE A 122 -12.54 -14.31 -22.75
N SER A 123 -13.29 -15.33 -23.19
CA SER A 123 -12.73 -16.61 -23.65
C SER A 123 -11.81 -16.41 -24.87
N TYR A 124 -12.28 -15.66 -25.86
CA TYR A 124 -11.52 -15.35 -27.07
C TYR A 124 -10.22 -14.59 -26.75
N THR A 125 -10.30 -13.58 -25.89
CA THR A 125 -9.13 -12.80 -25.48
C THR A 125 -8.08 -13.69 -24.81
N THR A 126 -8.52 -14.55 -23.90
CA THR A 126 -7.65 -15.49 -23.16
C THR A 126 -6.95 -16.48 -24.11
N THR A 127 -7.69 -17.02 -25.07
CA THR A 127 -7.21 -18.12 -25.93
C THR A 127 -6.50 -17.66 -27.21
N ASN A 128 -6.78 -16.45 -27.71
CA ASN A 128 -6.24 -15.96 -28.98
C ASN A 128 -5.26 -14.79 -28.82
N ILE A 129 -5.51 -13.87 -27.89
CA ILE A 129 -4.70 -12.64 -27.75
C ILE A 129 -3.54 -12.84 -26.77
N PHE A 130 -3.77 -13.51 -25.65
CA PHE A 130 -2.74 -13.79 -24.65
C PHE A 130 -1.83 -14.97 -25.02
N THR A 131 -1.52 -15.08 -26.32
CA THR A 131 -0.65 -16.10 -26.91
C THR A 131 0.65 -15.48 -27.42
N GLU A 132 1.74 -16.25 -27.43
CA GLU A 132 3.02 -15.77 -27.96
C GLU A 132 2.93 -15.39 -29.44
N ARG A 133 2.10 -16.10 -30.21
CA ARG A 133 1.83 -15.79 -31.62
C ARG A 133 1.18 -14.42 -31.81
N ALA A 134 0.32 -14.00 -30.88
CA ALA A 134 -0.28 -12.68 -30.87
C ALA A 134 0.61 -11.61 -30.18
N GLY A 135 1.82 -11.98 -29.77
CA GLY A 135 2.81 -11.06 -29.20
C GLY A 135 2.77 -10.91 -27.69
N ALA A 136 1.99 -11.75 -26.98
CA ALA A 136 2.12 -11.88 -25.53
C ALA A 136 3.48 -12.47 -25.16
N ARG A 137 4.03 -12.06 -24.02
CA ARG A 137 5.34 -12.50 -23.54
C ARG A 137 5.20 -13.70 -22.61
N PRO A 138 6.21 -14.59 -22.56
CA PRO A 138 6.21 -15.71 -21.63
C PRO A 138 6.21 -15.23 -20.19
N ALA A 139 5.53 -15.98 -19.31
CA ALA A 139 5.47 -15.68 -17.87
C ALA A 139 6.86 -15.58 -17.22
N ALA A 140 7.86 -16.30 -17.74
CA ALA A 140 9.25 -16.25 -17.28
C ALA A 140 9.89 -14.86 -17.37
N ARG A 141 9.37 -13.93 -18.18
CA ARG A 141 9.85 -12.53 -18.23
C ARG A 141 9.25 -11.64 -17.13
N GLY A 142 8.38 -12.18 -16.26
CA GLY A 142 7.77 -11.44 -15.15
C GLY A 142 6.72 -10.40 -15.58
N ILE A 143 6.29 -10.43 -16.85
CA ILE A 143 5.31 -9.48 -17.40
C ILE A 143 3.90 -9.95 -17.07
N GLN A 144 3.09 -9.06 -16.49
CA GLN A 144 1.70 -9.37 -16.15
C GLN A 144 0.78 -9.24 -17.37
N LYS A 145 -0.11 -10.22 -17.53
CA LYS A 145 -1.22 -10.20 -18.49
C LYS A 145 -2.41 -9.50 -17.86
N VAL A 146 -2.86 -8.40 -18.46
CA VAL A 146 -3.95 -7.59 -17.91
C VAL A 146 -4.98 -7.32 -18.98
N ALA A 147 -6.25 -7.53 -18.66
CA ALA A 147 -7.36 -7.20 -19.54
C ALA A 147 -8.30 -6.20 -18.85
N ILE A 148 -8.66 -5.14 -19.56
CA ILE A 148 -9.63 -4.14 -19.13
C ILE A 148 -10.87 -4.29 -20.00
N LEU A 149 -11.97 -4.74 -19.40
CA LEU A 149 -13.25 -4.94 -20.05
C LEU A 149 -14.16 -3.74 -19.79
N LEU A 150 -14.73 -3.18 -20.85
CA LEU A 150 -15.66 -2.05 -20.81
C LEU A 150 -17.00 -2.52 -21.36
N THR A 151 -18.06 -2.41 -20.54
CA THR A 151 -19.44 -2.76 -20.91
C THR A 151 -20.43 -1.77 -20.29
N ASP A 152 -21.56 -1.54 -20.98
CA ASP A 152 -22.67 -0.71 -20.49
C ASP A 152 -23.95 -1.49 -20.19
N GLY A 153 -23.93 -2.80 -20.44
CA GLY A 153 -25.12 -3.62 -20.47
C GLY A 153 -24.92 -5.00 -19.87
N ARG A 154 -26.03 -5.73 -19.80
CA ARG A 154 -26.10 -7.12 -19.34
C ARG A 154 -25.62 -8.06 -20.44
N SER A 155 -24.77 -9.01 -20.07
CA SER A 155 -24.33 -10.04 -21.00
C SER A 155 -25.49 -10.96 -21.39
N GLN A 156 -25.47 -11.46 -22.63
CA GLN A 156 -26.41 -12.46 -23.13
C GLN A 156 -25.89 -13.90 -23.01
N ASP A 157 -24.68 -14.07 -22.48
CA ASP A 157 -24.01 -15.33 -22.16
C ASP A 157 -23.42 -15.31 -20.74
N TYR A 158 -23.02 -16.49 -20.25
CA TYR A 158 -22.43 -16.61 -18.92
C TYR A 158 -20.99 -16.11 -18.89
N VAL A 159 -20.68 -15.25 -17.92
CA VAL A 159 -19.35 -14.62 -17.78
C VAL A 159 -18.47 -15.29 -16.72
N LEU A 160 -19.06 -15.97 -15.74
CA LEU A 160 -18.33 -16.58 -14.62
C LEU A 160 -17.29 -17.63 -15.06
N GLU A 161 -17.69 -18.61 -15.88
CA GLU A 161 -16.76 -19.68 -16.32
C GLU A 161 -15.61 -19.14 -17.19
N PRO A 162 -15.86 -18.29 -18.21
CA PRO A 162 -14.78 -17.63 -18.95
C PRO A 162 -13.85 -16.80 -18.07
N SER A 163 -14.39 -16.07 -17.08
CA SER A 163 -13.59 -15.24 -16.16
C SER A 163 -12.71 -16.09 -15.25
N ASN A 164 -13.24 -17.20 -14.74
CA ASN A 164 -12.46 -18.18 -13.97
C ASN A 164 -11.36 -18.83 -14.81
N ALA A 165 -11.62 -19.12 -16.08
CA ALA A 165 -10.61 -19.65 -17.00
C ALA A 165 -9.51 -18.61 -17.29
N ALA A 166 -9.88 -17.34 -17.48
CA ALA A 166 -8.93 -16.24 -17.65
C ALA A 166 -8.02 -16.08 -16.42
N ALA A 167 -8.60 -16.11 -15.21
CA ALA A 167 -7.85 -16.06 -13.96
C ALA A 167 -6.87 -17.23 -13.83
N LYS A 168 -7.31 -18.46 -14.13
CA LYS A 168 -6.44 -19.66 -14.16
C LYS A 168 -5.31 -19.55 -15.18
N ALA A 169 -5.52 -18.82 -16.28
CA ALA A 169 -4.49 -18.52 -17.28
C ALA A 169 -3.55 -17.37 -16.89
N GLY A 170 -3.69 -16.83 -15.66
CA GLY A 170 -2.86 -15.74 -15.15
C GLY A 170 -3.24 -14.36 -15.72
N VAL A 171 -4.45 -14.21 -16.26
CA VAL A 171 -4.97 -12.92 -16.74
C VAL A 171 -5.65 -12.19 -15.58
N ARG A 172 -5.17 -10.99 -15.28
CA ARG A 172 -5.80 -10.10 -14.30
C ARG A 172 -6.86 -9.24 -14.99
N MET A 173 -8.12 -9.50 -14.66
CA MET A 173 -9.28 -8.85 -15.25
C MET A 173 -9.68 -7.60 -14.47
N PHE A 174 -9.86 -6.49 -15.18
CA PHE A 174 -10.47 -5.26 -14.70
C PHE A 174 -11.83 -5.10 -15.38
N ALA A 175 -12.90 -4.92 -14.60
CA ALA A 175 -14.25 -4.74 -15.12
C ALA A 175 -14.68 -3.27 -14.95
N VAL A 176 -15.05 -2.62 -16.04
CA VAL A 176 -15.55 -1.24 -16.06
C VAL A 176 -16.99 -1.25 -16.56
N GLY A 177 -17.92 -1.08 -15.63
CA GLY A 177 -19.35 -0.90 -15.90
C GLY A 177 -19.71 0.57 -16.10
N ILE A 178 -20.56 0.83 -17.09
CA ILE A 178 -21.06 2.17 -17.41
C ILE A 178 -22.59 2.15 -17.35
N GLY A 179 -23.20 3.11 -16.66
CA GLY A 179 -24.66 3.25 -16.63
C GLY A 179 -25.33 2.09 -15.91
N GLU A 180 -26.16 1.34 -16.63
CA GLU A 180 -26.99 0.25 -16.09
C GLU A 180 -26.32 -1.12 -16.16
N ALA A 181 -24.98 -1.16 -16.27
CA ALA A 181 -24.20 -2.39 -16.25
C ALA A 181 -24.46 -3.18 -14.95
N LEU A 182 -24.73 -4.48 -15.07
CA LEU A 182 -25.13 -5.28 -13.92
C LEU A 182 -23.94 -5.56 -13.00
N LYS A 183 -23.99 -5.00 -11.78
CA LYS A 183 -22.91 -5.12 -10.79
C LYS A 183 -22.47 -6.56 -10.51
N VAL A 184 -23.41 -7.51 -10.46
CA VAL A 184 -23.11 -8.93 -10.22
C VAL A 184 -22.24 -9.51 -11.34
N GLU A 185 -22.55 -9.22 -12.61
CA GLU A 185 -21.73 -9.67 -13.74
C GLU A 185 -20.33 -9.04 -13.71
N LEU A 186 -20.23 -7.75 -13.35
CA LEU A 186 -18.94 -7.08 -13.19
C LEU A 186 -18.11 -7.69 -12.05
N GLU A 187 -18.76 -8.09 -10.96
CA GLU A 187 -18.12 -8.81 -9.85
C GLU A 187 -17.63 -10.18 -10.29
N GLU A 188 -18.37 -10.91 -11.12
CA GLU A 188 -17.90 -12.20 -11.68
C GLU A 188 -16.69 -12.03 -12.61
N ILE A 189 -16.63 -10.92 -13.36
CA ILE A 189 -15.54 -10.63 -14.32
C ILE A 189 -14.28 -10.13 -13.62
N ALA A 190 -14.41 -9.24 -12.64
CA ALA A 190 -13.27 -8.58 -12.01
C ALA A 190 -12.40 -9.56 -11.21
N ALA A 191 -11.08 -9.38 -11.25
CA ALA A 191 -10.16 -10.13 -10.39
C ALA A 191 -10.34 -9.77 -8.90
N GLU A 192 -9.85 -10.62 -8.01
CA GLU A 192 -9.80 -10.30 -6.58
C GLU A 192 -8.63 -9.37 -6.24
N PRO A 193 -8.77 -8.45 -5.26
CA PRO A 193 -10.02 -8.13 -4.56
C PRO A 193 -10.95 -7.26 -5.43
N LYS A 194 -12.27 -7.44 -5.32
CA LYS A 194 -13.25 -6.72 -6.18
C LYS A 194 -13.18 -5.19 -6.09
N ASN A 195 -12.93 -4.65 -4.90
CA ASN A 195 -12.77 -3.20 -4.70
C ASN A 195 -11.60 -2.60 -5.51
N ALA A 196 -10.62 -3.43 -5.93
CA ALA A 196 -9.47 -3.02 -6.71
C ALA A 196 -9.65 -3.17 -8.23
N HIS A 197 -10.51 -4.09 -8.67
CA HIS A 197 -10.59 -4.45 -10.08
C HIS A 197 -11.95 -4.13 -10.72
N LEU A 198 -12.95 -3.78 -9.91
CA LEU A 198 -14.27 -3.37 -10.38
C LEU A 198 -14.42 -1.85 -10.32
N PHE A 199 -14.78 -1.27 -11.45
CA PHE A 199 -15.09 0.15 -11.59
C PHE A 199 -16.50 0.32 -12.14
N HIS A 200 -17.26 1.23 -11.56
CA HIS A 200 -18.58 1.58 -12.04
C HIS A 200 -18.68 3.10 -12.20
N VAL A 201 -19.21 3.55 -13.34
CA VAL A 201 -19.46 4.97 -13.62
C VAL A 201 -20.91 5.18 -14.03
N THR A 202 -21.45 6.36 -13.71
CA THR A 202 -22.86 6.70 -13.97
C THR A 202 -23.20 6.77 -15.45
N ASP A 203 -22.24 7.19 -16.29
CA ASP A 203 -22.43 7.40 -17.71
C ASP A 203 -21.07 7.51 -18.42
N PHE A 204 -21.10 7.55 -19.76
CA PHE A 204 -19.90 7.62 -20.60
C PHE A 204 -19.12 8.94 -20.47
N ASN A 205 -19.72 10.04 -19.97
CA ASN A 205 -18.99 11.28 -19.70
C ASN A 205 -18.19 11.17 -18.40
N ALA A 206 -18.62 10.32 -17.46
CA ALA A 206 -17.95 10.08 -16.19
C ALA A 206 -16.78 9.08 -16.30
N ILE A 207 -16.55 8.44 -17.45
CA ILE A 207 -15.49 7.42 -17.62
C ILE A 207 -14.08 7.98 -17.40
N ASP A 208 -13.85 9.26 -17.71
CA ASP A 208 -12.55 9.90 -17.44
C ASP A 208 -12.27 10.04 -15.94
N LYS A 209 -13.30 10.06 -15.08
CA LYS A 209 -13.13 10.16 -13.61
C LYS A 209 -12.43 8.95 -13.01
N ILE A 210 -12.59 7.77 -13.62
CA ILE A 210 -11.96 6.53 -13.15
C ILE A 210 -10.57 6.28 -13.72
N ARG A 211 -10.14 7.06 -14.72
CA ARG A 211 -8.84 6.88 -15.39
C ARG A 211 -7.67 6.87 -14.40
N GLY A 212 -7.67 7.80 -13.46
CA GLY A 212 -6.64 7.90 -12.42
C GLY A 212 -6.62 6.68 -11.49
N ARG A 213 -7.81 6.26 -11.01
CA ARG A 213 -7.99 5.07 -10.18
C ARG A 213 -7.54 3.80 -10.88
N LEU A 214 -8.06 3.56 -12.08
CA LEU A 214 -7.74 2.39 -12.87
C LEU A 214 -6.23 2.30 -13.15
N ARG A 215 -5.59 3.41 -13.55
CA ARG A 215 -4.14 3.46 -13.75
C ARG A 215 -3.37 3.02 -12.52
N ARG A 216 -3.69 3.53 -11.33
CA ARG A 216 -3.00 3.10 -10.10
C ARG A 216 -3.14 1.63 -9.83
N ARG A 217 -4.35 1.10 -10.00
CA ARG A 217 -4.66 -0.31 -9.75
C ARG A 217 -3.99 -1.22 -10.76
N LEU A 218 -3.77 -0.74 -11.97
CA LEU A 218 -2.87 -1.39 -12.91
C LEU A 218 -1.44 -1.44 -12.34
N CYS A 219 -0.95 -0.33 -11.78
CA CYS A 219 0.35 -0.24 -11.09
C CYS A 219 0.42 -0.96 -9.70
N GLU A 220 -0.67 -1.52 -9.16
CA GLU A 220 -0.74 -1.99 -7.75
C GLU A 220 0.16 -3.15 -7.36
N ASN A 221 0.51 -4.04 -8.29
CA ASN A 221 1.46 -5.11 -8.00
C ASN A 221 2.91 -4.61 -7.87
N VAL A 222 3.11 -3.28 -7.84
CA VAL A 222 4.38 -2.57 -7.55
C VAL A 222 4.18 -1.51 -6.45
N LEU A 223 2.98 -1.42 -5.84
CA LEU A 223 2.67 -0.38 -4.86
C LEU A 223 3.24 -0.68 -3.46
N CYS A 224 3.63 -1.92 -3.18
CA CYS A 224 4.02 -2.34 -1.83
C CYS A 224 5.37 -3.07 -1.87
N PRO A 225 6.46 -2.44 -1.40
CA PRO A 225 7.68 -3.18 -1.14
C PRO A 225 7.46 -4.15 0.03
N ASN A 226 8.25 -5.22 0.11
CA ASN A 226 8.32 -6.01 1.33
C ASN A 226 9.23 -5.28 2.32
N MET A 227 8.72 -4.97 3.50
CA MET A 227 9.52 -4.44 4.60
C MET A 227 9.71 -5.50 5.68
N LYS A 228 10.82 -5.38 6.40
CA LYS A 228 11.14 -6.28 7.51
C LYS A 228 10.37 -5.89 8.77
N VAL A 229 9.87 -6.89 9.49
CA VAL A 229 9.13 -6.72 10.74
C VAL A 229 9.59 -7.74 11.77
N GLN A 230 9.38 -7.42 13.05
CA GLN A 230 9.68 -8.37 14.12
C GLN A 230 8.52 -9.38 14.28
N PRO A 231 8.78 -10.68 14.51
CA PRO A 231 7.74 -11.72 14.60
C PRO A 231 6.70 -11.51 15.70
N ASP A 232 7.07 -10.83 16.78
CA ASP A 232 6.24 -10.59 17.97
C ASP A 232 5.29 -9.38 17.83
N ARG A 233 5.33 -8.70 16.68
CA ARG A 233 4.55 -7.47 16.43
C ARG A 233 3.08 -7.72 16.12
N PHE A 234 2.72 -8.95 15.81
CA PHE A 234 1.34 -9.31 15.48
C PHE A 234 0.76 -10.26 16.51
N LYS A 235 -0.55 -10.17 16.72
CA LYS A 235 -1.27 -11.02 17.68
C LYS A 235 -1.06 -12.50 17.34
N PRO A 236 -0.83 -13.39 18.33
CA PRO A 236 -0.55 -14.82 18.11
C PRO A 236 -1.56 -15.58 17.25
N ASN A 237 -2.82 -15.14 17.26
CA ASN A 237 -3.91 -15.79 16.52
C ASN A 237 -4.16 -15.15 15.13
N SER A 238 -3.28 -14.25 14.68
CA SER A 238 -3.40 -13.58 13.38
C SER A 238 -2.65 -14.33 12.28
N THR A 239 -3.09 -14.16 11.03
CA THR A 239 -2.39 -14.67 9.84
C THR A 239 -1.00 -14.07 9.66
N SER A 240 -0.74 -12.91 10.28
CA SER A 240 0.56 -12.24 10.22
C SER A 240 1.51 -12.63 11.37
N TYR A 241 1.08 -13.48 12.31
CA TYR A 241 1.93 -13.91 13.42
C TYR A 241 3.15 -14.69 12.92
N GLY A 242 4.33 -14.34 13.43
CA GLY A 242 5.57 -15.01 13.06
C GLY A 242 6.16 -14.57 11.72
N LEU A 243 5.50 -13.67 10.98
CA LEU A 243 6.05 -13.12 9.74
C LEU A 243 7.25 -12.20 10.05
N GLU A 244 8.29 -12.34 9.24
CA GLU A 244 9.49 -11.48 9.27
C GLU A 244 9.48 -10.43 8.15
N GLU A 245 8.63 -10.60 7.14
CA GLU A 245 8.43 -9.67 6.04
C GLU A 245 6.94 -9.51 5.77
N VAL A 246 6.51 -8.26 5.58
CA VAL A 246 5.14 -7.91 5.19
C VAL A 246 5.14 -6.79 4.16
N PRO A 247 4.15 -6.73 3.25
CA PRO A 247 4.04 -5.63 2.29
C PRO A 247 3.77 -4.29 2.99
N GLY A 248 4.65 -3.31 2.77
CA GLY A 248 4.55 -1.99 3.37
C GLY A 248 5.82 -1.15 3.24
N PHE A 249 5.81 0.00 3.89
CA PHE A 249 6.88 0.99 3.88
C PHE A 249 7.39 1.22 5.31
N ASP A 250 8.68 0.95 5.53
CA ASP A 250 9.36 1.36 6.76
C ASP A 250 9.83 2.81 6.62
N LEU A 251 9.05 3.75 7.17
CA LEU A 251 9.37 5.17 7.03
C LEU A 251 10.64 5.55 7.81
N MET A 252 11.04 4.77 8.81
CA MET A 252 12.31 5.01 9.51
C MET A 252 13.49 4.76 8.58
N GLU A 253 13.43 3.70 7.77
CA GLU A 253 14.43 3.34 6.78
C GLU A 253 14.45 4.32 5.60
N TYR A 254 13.28 4.59 4.99
CA TYR A 254 13.17 5.49 3.83
C TYR A 254 13.64 6.91 4.14
N PHE A 255 13.34 7.43 5.33
CA PHE A 255 13.82 8.75 5.77
C PHE A 255 15.22 8.72 6.39
N LYS A 256 15.83 7.53 6.50
CA LYS A 256 17.17 7.33 7.11
C LYS A 256 17.25 7.94 8.51
N VAL A 257 16.16 7.85 9.28
CA VAL A 257 15.99 8.61 10.52
C VAL A 257 17.08 8.28 11.54
N GLU A 258 17.36 6.99 11.73
CA GLU A 258 18.40 6.52 12.66
C GLU A 258 19.80 6.95 12.22
N ASN A 259 20.09 6.93 10.91
CA ASN A 259 21.38 7.36 10.38
C ASN A 259 21.62 8.87 10.59
N ILE A 260 20.55 9.68 10.56
CA ILE A 260 20.63 11.13 10.70
C ILE A 260 20.71 11.55 12.17
N LEU A 261 19.91 10.93 13.05
CA LEU A 261 19.71 11.39 14.43
C LEU A 261 20.43 10.53 15.48
N GLY A 262 20.82 9.31 15.13
CA GLY A 262 21.35 8.32 16.05
C GLY A 262 20.27 7.68 16.94
N SER A 263 20.39 6.38 17.19
CA SER A 263 19.52 5.64 18.08
C SER A 263 19.90 5.83 19.55
N ARG A 264 18.90 5.83 20.42
CA ARG A 264 19.02 5.77 21.89
C ARG A 264 18.40 4.47 22.39
N ILE A 265 18.96 3.95 23.47
CA ILE A 265 18.50 2.71 24.11
C ILE A 265 18.36 3.03 25.61
N ASP A 266 17.17 2.85 26.13
CA ASP A 266 16.89 2.93 27.57
C ASP A 266 16.51 1.52 28.06
N GLU A 267 16.82 1.20 29.32
CA GLU A 267 16.49 -0.11 29.89
C GLU A 267 14.98 -0.39 29.81
N GLY A 268 14.62 -1.52 29.19
CA GLY A 268 13.23 -1.92 29.00
C GLY A 268 12.47 -1.12 27.94
N GLN A 269 13.12 -0.25 27.15
CA GLN A 269 12.51 0.41 26.00
C GLN A 269 13.15 -0.13 24.70
N SER A 270 12.37 -0.23 23.62
CA SER A 270 12.99 -0.49 22.31
C SER A 270 13.82 0.72 21.89
N SER A 271 14.76 0.53 20.95
CA SER A 271 15.56 1.65 20.45
C SER A 271 14.67 2.75 19.86
N TYR A 272 15.02 4.00 20.09
CA TYR A 272 14.28 5.15 19.58
C TYR A 272 15.21 6.29 19.18
N VAL A 273 14.69 7.24 18.41
CA VAL A 273 15.37 8.48 18.03
C VAL A 273 14.70 9.67 18.70
N ARG A 274 15.46 10.72 18.98
CA ARG A 274 14.90 12.01 19.41
C ARG A 274 14.87 12.94 18.21
N LEU A 275 13.69 13.24 17.70
CA LEU A 275 13.53 14.26 16.68
C LEU A 275 13.78 15.60 17.35
N GLY A 276 14.88 16.26 16.98
CA GLY A 276 15.21 17.59 17.47
C GLY A 276 14.64 18.67 16.55
N THR A 277 15.46 19.68 16.24
CA THR A 277 15.10 20.78 15.34
C THR A 277 15.40 20.48 13.86
N MET A 278 15.88 19.28 13.53
CA MET A 278 16.21 18.91 12.15
C MET A 278 14.97 18.43 11.39
N PRO A 279 14.70 18.97 10.19
CA PRO A 279 13.57 18.54 9.38
C PRO A 279 13.83 17.15 8.79
N ILE A 280 12.89 16.24 9.00
CA ILE A 280 12.92 14.89 8.42
C ILE A 280 11.99 14.88 7.21
N VAL A 281 12.57 15.11 6.03
CA VAL A 281 11.85 15.34 4.78
C VAL A 281 12.45 14.50 3.66
N GLN A 282 11.61 13.89 2.84
CA GLN A 282 11.99 13.18 1.61
C GLN A 282 11.14 13.63 0.43
N GLN A 283 11.58 13.35 -0.79
CA GLN A 283 10.72 13.46 -1.96
C GLN A 283 9.65 12.37 -1.89
N THR A 284 8.40 12.74 -2.17
CA THR A 284 7.29 11.78 -2.08
C THR A 284 7.47 10.62 -3.06
N GLU A 285 7.99 10.87 -4.26
CA GLU A 285 8.26 9.82 -5.25
C GLU A 285 9.39 8.84 -4.87
N ASP A 286 10.32 9.22 -3.98
CA ASP A 286 11.38 8.32 -3.52
C ASP A 286 10.88 7.33 -2.46
N VAL A 287 9.87 7.74 -1.68
CA VAL A 287 9.26 6.90 -0.64
C VAL A 287 8.05 6.14 -1.17
N PHE A 288 7.19 6.84 -1.93
CA PHE A 288 5.93 6.36 -2.49
C PHE A 288 5.93 6.51 -4.02
N PRO A 289 6.79 5.79 -4.75
CA PRO A 289 6.97 5.97 -6.19
C PRO A 289 5.70 5.74 -7.00
N GLN A 290 4.74 4.99 -6.45
CA GLN A 290 3.46 4.70 -7.08
C GLN A 290 2.26 5.34 -6.36
N GLY A 291 2.50 6.14 -5.33
CA GLY A 291 1.48 6.67 -4.43
C GLY A 291 1.25 5.79 -3.19
N LEU A 292 0.17 6.07 -2.47
CA LEU A 292 -0.27 5.24 -1.35
C LEU A 292 -1.27 4.17 -1.83
N PRO A 293 -1.33 3.01 -1.16
CA PRO A 293 -2.41 2.06 -1.38
C PRO A 293 -3.79 2.68 -1.12
N ASP A 294 -4.82 2.17 -1.80
CA ASP A 294 -6.19 2.59 -1.57
C ASP A 294 -6.69 2.20 -0.18
N GLU A 295 -6.17 1.14 0.43
CA GLU A 295 -6.42 0.76 1.83
C GLU A 295 -5.07 0.46 2.47
N TYR A 296 -4.81 0.99 3.66
CA TYR A 296 -3.53 0.82 4.33
C TYR A 296 -3.67 1.02 5.84
N ALA A 297 -2.68 0.54 6.60
CA ALA A 297 -2.56 0.86 8.02
C ALA A 297 -1.35 1.75 8.25
N PHE A 298 -1.53 2.89 8.91
CA PHE A 298 -0.42 3.69 9.42
C PHE A 298 -0.20 3.36 10.88
N VAL A 299 1.02 2.98 11.25
CA VAL A 299 1.36 2.60 12.64
C VAL A 299 2.61 3.35 13.08
N THR A 300 2.54 3.97 14.25
CA THR A 300 3.66 4.69 14.84
C THR A 300 3.69 4.54 16.34
N THR A 301 4.90 4.47 16.91
CA THR A 301 5.13 4.49 18.35
C THR A 301 6.05 5.65 18.68
N PHE A 302 5.57 6.53 19.56
CA PHE A 302 6.24 7.80 19.85
C PHE A 302 5.92 8.26 21.26
N LYS A 303 6.62 9.30 21.69
CA LYS A 303 6.44 9.93 22.99
C LYS A 303 6.57 11.44 22.85
N PHE A 304 5.58 12.16 23.37
CA PHE A 304 5.60 13.60 23.39
C PHE A 304 6.70 14.16 24.29
N ARG A 305 7.18 15.35 23.91
CA ARG A 305 8.04 16.20 24.74
C ARG A 305 7.19 17.31 25.35
N LYS A 306 7.82 18.11 26.22
CA LYS A 306 7.11 19.07 27.07
C LYS A 306 6.25 20.05 26.26
N THR A 307 6.77 20.54 25.15
CA THR A 307 6.12 21.52 24.26
C THR A 307 5.20 20.84 23.25
N SER A 308 5.65 19.76 22.60
CA SER A 308 4.92 19.12 21.50
C SER A 308 3.54 18.55 21.86
N ARG A 309 3.29 18.21 23.13
CA ARG A 309 1.95 17.78 23.58
C ARG A 309 0.89 18.89 23.61
N ARG A 310 1.28 20.15 23.51
CA ARG A 310 0.38 21.33 23.59
C ARG A 310 0.30 22.11 22.28
N GLU A 311 1.07 21.71 21.28
CA GLU A 311 1.15 22.37 19.99
C GLU A 311 0.40 21.57 18.94
N ASP A 312 0.08 22.24 17.83
CA ASP A 312 -0.54 21.62 16.67
C ASP A 312 0.50 21.28 15.61
N TRP A 313 0.58 20.00 15.27
CA TRP A 313 1.62 19.51 14.36
C TRP A 313 1.22 18.25 13.63
N TYR A 314 1.88 18.03 12.51
CA TYR A 314 1.77 16.84 11.70
C TYR A 314 2.78 15.81 12.15
N LEU A 315 2.27 14.67 12.62
CA LEU A 315 3.08 13.49 12.90
C LEU A 315 3.71 12.99 11.60
N TRP A 316 2.90 12.96 10.54
CA TRP A 316 3.31 12.68 9.18
C TRP A 316 2.42 13.44 8.18
N GLN A 317 3.02 13.94 7.10
CA GLN A 317 2.31 14.67 6.04
C GLN A 317 2.95 14.44 4.68
N ILE A 318 2.13 14.43 3.64
CA ILE A 318 2.51 14.56 2.23
C ILE A 318 1.89 15.86 1.69
N PHE A 319 2.67 16.63 0.95
CA PHE A 319 2.20 17.81 0.22
C PHE A 319 2.80 17.84 -1.19
N ASP A 320 2.08 18.42 -2.14
CA ASP A 320 2.51 18.51 -3.55
C ASP A 320 3.61 19.57 -3.75
N LYS A 321 4.10 19.76 -4.99
CA LYS A 321 5.09 20.80 -5.34
C LYS A 321 4.65 22.23 -5.01
N TYR A 322 3.35 22.47 -4.86
CA TYR A 322 2.79 23.78 -4.51
C TYR A 322 2.58 23.94 -3.00
N GLY A 323 2.88 22.92 -2.20
CA GLY A 323 2.67 22.93 -0.75
C GLY A 323 1.23 22.59 -0.34
N ILE A 324 0.40 22.11 -1.27
CA ILE A 324 -0.99 21.72 -0.98
C ILE A 324 -0.98 20.35 -0.29
N PRO A 325 -1.54 20.24 0.94
CA PRO A 325 -1.61 18.98 1.66
C PRO A 325 -2.35 17.90 0.85
N GLN A 326 -1.72 16.75 0.70
CA GLN A 326 -2.28 15.58 0.01
C GLN A 326 -2.88 14.59 1.01
N VAL A 327 -2.10 14.21 2.02
CA VAL A 327 -2.51 13.37 3.16
C VAL A 327 -1.77 13.86 4.40
N SER A 328 -2.43 13.85 5.56
CA SER A 328 -1.76 14.15 6.83
C SER A 328 -2.43 13.47 8.02
N ILE A 329 -1.59 13.18 9.02
CA ILE A 329 -2.01 12.78 10.36
C ILE A 329 -1.55 13.88 11.30
N ARG A 330 -2.51 14.62 11.85
CA ARG A 330 -2.29 15.77 12.72
C ARG A 330 -2.61 15.40 14.17
N LEU A 331 -1.78 15.90 15.07
CA LEU A 331 -2.01 15.93 16.50
C LEU A 331 -2.36 17.38 16.85
N ASP A 332 -3.60 17.59 17.28
CA ASP A 332 -4.11 18.88 17.76
C ASP A 332 -3.93 18.91 19.27
N GLY A 333 -2.87 19.57 19.74
CA GLY A 333 -2.50 19.62 21.15
C GLY A 333 -3.37 20.56 21.97
N GLU A 334 -4.01 21.54 21.33
CA GLU A 334 -4.92 22.48 22.00
C GLU A 334 -6.26 21.81 22.32
N ASN A 335 -6.84 21.12 21.33
CA ASN A 335 -8.12 20.45 21.42
C ASN A 335 -8.03 18.97 21.80
N LYS A 336 -6.80 18.45 21.94
CA LYS A 336 -6.48 17.04 22.19
C LYS A 336 -7.21 16.10 21.23
N ALA A 337 -6.96 16.30 19.94
CA ALA A 337 -7.58 15.51 18.89
C ALA A 337 -6.54 14.91 17.95
N VAL A 338 -6.87 13.75 17.39
CA VAL A 338 -6.12 13.14 16.28
C VAL A 338 -6.93 13.34 15.01
N GLU A 339 -6.32 13.92 13.98
CA GLU A 339 -6.99 14.18 12.72
C GLU A 339 -6.31 13.45 11.56
N TYR A 340 -7.10 12.73 10.78
CA TYR A 340 -6.70 12.23 9.48
C TYR A 340 -7.31 13.12 8.40
N ASN A 341 -6.47 13.61 7.47
CA ASN A 341 -6.90 14.41 6.34
C ASN A 341 -6.35 13.81 5.04
N ALA A 342 -7.16 13.83 3.98
CA ALA A 342 -6.77 13.44 2.63
C ALA A 342 -7.50 14.29 1.58
N VAL A 343 -6.97 14.37 0.37
CA VAL A 343 -7.67 15.00 -0.77
C VAL A 343 -8.85 14.11 -1.17
N GLY A 344 -10.03 14.70 -1.42
CA GLY A 344 -11.22 13.98 -1.87
C GLY A 344 -11.47 14.10 -3.38
N LEU A 345 -12.17 13.12 -3.96
CA LEU A 345 -12.47 13.10 -5.41
C LEU A 345 -13.34 14.29 -5.87
N THR A 346 -14.16 14.85 -4.99
CA THR A 346 -15.08 15.98 -5.31
C THR A 346 -14.50 17.35 -4.98
N LYS A 347 -13.17 17.44 -4.75
CA LYS A 347 -12.42 18.62 -4.25
C LYS A 347 -12.64 18.96 -2.77
N ASP A 348 -13.65 18.38 -2.12
CA ASP A 348 -13.79 18.50 -0.66
C ASP A 348 -12.71 17.69 0.04
N ALA A 349 -12.08 18.25 1.06
CA ALA A 349 -11.11 17.51 1.87
C ALA A 349 -11.82 16.39 2.63
N VAL A 350 -11.28 15.17 2.54
CA VAL A 350 -11.71 14.05 3.36
C VAL A 350 -11.06 14.20 4.73
N ARG A 351 -11.87 14.32 5.78
CA ARG A 351 -11.40 14.55 7.15
C ARG A 351 -12.10 13.63 8.13
N ALA A 352 -11.32 13.00 9.00
CA ALA A 352 -11.79 12.28 10.18
C ALA A 352 -11.12 12.87 11.42
N VAL A 353 -11.93 13.28 12.41
CA VAL A 353 -11.45 13.91 13.66
C VAL A 353 -11.85 13.03 14.83
N PHE A 354 -10.86 12.45 15.49
CA PHE A 354 -11.03 11.65 16.68
C PHE A 354 -10.80 12.54 17.91
N LYS A 355 -11.86 12.75 18.69
CA LYS A 355 -11.83 13.57 19.91
C LYS A 355 -12.77 12.99 20.94
N ASN A 356 -12.20 12.42 22.01
CA ASN A 356 -12.91 11.88 23.18
C ASN A 356 -11.93 11.74 24.35
N GLU A 357 -12.44 11.32 25.52
CA GLU A 357 -11.63 11.16 26.74
C GLU A 357 -10.47 10.15 26.61
N GLU A 358 -10.59 9.14 25.75
CA GLU A 358 -9.51 8.19 25.51
C GLU A 358 -8.39 8.81 24.66
N VAL A 359 -8.76 9.63 23.68
CA VAL A 359 -7.81 10.42 22.88
C VAL A 359 -7.13 11.50 23.74
N ASP A 360 -7.82 12.07 24.71
CA ASP A 360 -7.24 13.04 25.66
C ASP A 360 -6.02 12.48 26.40
N ASN A 361 -6.04 11.18 26.73
CA ASN A 361 -4.97 10.50 27.46
C ASN A 361 -3.69 10.32 26.63
N LEU A 362 -3.78 10.41 25.30
CA LEU A 362 -2.63 10.39 24.40
C LEU A 362 -1.67 11.56 24.66
N PHE A 363 -2.19 12.73 25.07
CA PHE A 363 -1.45 13.99 25.16
C PHE A 363 -0.71 14.16 26.51
N ASP A 364 -0.10 13.07 26.99
CA ASP A 364 0.72 13.06 28.20
C ASP A 364 2.23 13.07 27.86
N ARG A 365 3.09 12.43 28.67
CA ARG A 365 4.54 12.28 28.38
C ARG A 365 4.98 10.82 28.44
N ASN A 366 4.06 9.87 28.28
CA ASN A 366 4.32 8.46 28.19
C ASN A 366 4.53 8.04 26.72
N TRP A 367 4.97 6.80 26.55
CA TRP A 367 5.06 6.18 25.23
C TRP A 367 3.68 5.71 24.82
N HIS A 368 3.27 6.07 23.61
CA HIS A 368 2.01 5.65 23.02
C HIS A 368 2.21 5.06 21.63
N LYS A 369 1.32 4.15 21.26
CA LYS A 369 1.18 3.63 19.91
C LYS A 369 -0.12 4.15 19.29
N ILE A 370 -0.01 4.79 18.14
CA ILE A 370 -1.15 5.11 17.28
C ILE A 370 -1.14 4.15 16.11
N ALA A 371 -2.29 3.54 15.82
CA ALA A 371 -2.54 2.88 14.55
C ALA A 371 -3.83 3.41 13.92
N LEU A 372 -3.77 3.75 12.63
CA LEU A 372 -4.93 4.09 11.82
C LEU A 372 -5.16 2.98 10.80
N SER A 373 -6.34 2.36 10.81
CA SER A 373 -6.81 1.55 9.68
C SER A 373 -7.55 2.47 8.71
N VAL A 374 -7.00 2.67 7.51
CA VAL A 374 -7.60 3.50 6.46
C VAL A 374 -8.20 2.58 5.41
N GLU A 375 -9.54 2.55 5.36
CA GLU A 375 -10.31 1.76 4.41
C GLU A 375 -10.87 2.66 3.29
N ALA A 376 -11.64 2.07 2.37
CA ALA A 376 -12.28 2.80 1.28
C ALA A 376 -13.31 3.86 1.76
N LYS A 377 -14.02 3.58 2.87
CA LYS A 377 -15.14 4.38 3.36
C LYS A 377 -15.07 4.70 4.86
N SER A 378 -14.01 4.29 5.53
CA SER A 378 -13.86 4.40 6.98
C SER A 378 -12.40 4.64 7.35
N VAL A 379 -12.20 5.30 8.49
CA VAL A 379 -10.92 5.32 9.19
C VAL A 379 -11.17 4.91 10.64
N SER A 380 -10.40 3.93 11.12
CA SER A 380 -10.47 3.47 12.51
C SER A 380 -9.19 3.85 13.24
N LEU A 381 -9.34 4.50 14.40
CA LEU A 381 -8.23 4.85 15.29
C LEU A 381 -8.08 3.79 16.38
N TYR A 382 -6.85 3.31 16.53
CA TYR A 382 -6.41 2.49 17.64
C TYR A 382 -5.36 3.26 18.43
N LEU A 383 -5.52 3.31 19.75
CA LEU A 383 -4.54 3.85 20.69
C LEU A 383 -4.12 2.73 21.61
N ASP A 384 -2.80 2.55 21.77
CA ASP A 384 -2.21 1.52 22.62
C ASP A 384 -2.85 0.13 22.39
N CYS A 385 -3.02 -0.21 21.10
CA CYS A 385 -3.57 -1.47 20.59
C CYS A 385 -5.05 -1.73 20.93
N LYS A 386 -5.78 -0.70 21.37
CA LYS A 386 -7.23 -0.72 21.61
C LYS A 386 -7.94 0.11 20.55
N LEU A 387 -9.00 -0.43 19.95
CA LEU A 387 -9.89 0.33 19.07
C LEU A 387 -10.60 1.42 19.86
N ILE A 388 -10.47 2.67 19.41
CA ILE A 388 -11.11 3.83 20.03
C ILE A 388 -12.40 4.20 19.30
N GLN A 389 -12.32 4.37 17.99
CA GLN A 389 -13.46 4.81 17.18
C GLN A 389 -13.22 4.53 15.70
N THR A 390 -14.31 4.30 14.97
CA THR A 390 -14.34 4.25 13.50
C THR A 390 -15.20 5.39 13.00
N LEU A 391 -14.68 6.18 12.06
CA LEU A 391 -15.36 7.31 11.45
C LEU A 391 -15.53 7.09 9.94
N PRO A 392 -16.70 7.40 9.36
CA PRO A 392 -16.89 7.32 7.92
C PRO A 392 -16.11 8.42 7.21
N ILE A 393 -15.61 8.12 6.01
CA ILE A 393 -14.93 9.06 5.14
C ILE A 393 -15.49 9.03 3.71
N GLY A 394 -15.38 10.16 3.02
CA GLY A 394 -15.69 10.27 1.60
C GLY A 394 -14.66 9.58 0.70
N ASP A 395 -14.93 9.55 -0.60
CA ASP A 395 -13.97 9.02 -1.57
C ASP A 395 -12.71 9.88 -1.63
N ARG A 396 -11.56 9.23 -1.44
CA ARG A 396 -10.25 9.88 -1.53
C ARG A 396 -9.74 9.93 -2.96
N GLU A 397 -9.09 11.04 -3.29
CA GLU A 397 -8.22 11.16 -4.45
C GLU A 397 -6.81 10.67 -4.11
N ASP A 398 -6.00 10.51 -5.15
CA ASP A 398 -4.59 10.23 -5.01
C ASP A 398 -3.79 11.39 -4.52
N ILE A 399 -2.69 11.03 -3.88
CA ILE A 399 -1.61 11.96 -3.67
C ILE A 399 -0.95 12.33 -5.01
N ASP A 400 -0.67 13.61 -5.18
CA ASP A 400 0.39 14.05 -6.08
C ASP A 400 1.74 13.66 -5.47
N ILE A 401 2.48 12.81 -6.18
CA ILE A 401 3.81 12.34 -5.76
C ILE A 401 4.93 13.32 -6.08
N HIS A 402 4.64 14.38 -6.84
CA HIS A 402 5.61 15.42 -7.18
C HIS A 402 5.68 16.49 -6.11
N GLY A 403 5.99 16.08 -4.89
CA GLY A 403 6.11 16.96 -3.75
C GLY A 403 6.99 16.34 -2.69
N LYS A 404 6.73 16.65 -1.43
CA LYS A 404 7.54 16.15 -0.32
C LYS A 404 6.68 15.48 0.74
N THR A 405 7.29 14.53 1.42
CA THR A 405 6.75 13.90 2.61
C THR A 405 7.62 14.26 3.81
N VAL A 406 6.99 14.49 4.96
CA VAL A 406 7.66 15.02 6.17
C VAL A 406 7.16 14.30 7.41
N ILE A 407 8.06 14.09 8.37
CA ILE A 407 7.78 13.61 9.72
C ILE A 407 8.00 14.77 10.70
N GLY A 408 7.03 15.01 11.59
CA GLY A 408 7.22 15.92 12.72
C GLY A 408 7.33 17.40 12.36
N LYS A 409 6.26 17.99 11.82
CA LYS A 409 6.25 19.39 11.35
C LYS A 409 5.11 20.18 11.97
N ARG A 410 5.40 21.37 12.52
CA ARG A 410 4.37 22.28 13.06
C ARG A 410 3.44 22.81 11.97
N LEU A 411 2.19 23.04 12.36
CA LEU A 411 1.12 23.48 11.46
C LEU A 411 1.39 24.87 10.85
N TYR A 412 1.68 25.87 11.70
CA TYR A 412 1.62 27.28 11.30
C TYR A 412 2.90 27.81 10.64
N ASP A 413 4.06 27.39 11.12
CA ASP A 413 5.35 27.93 10.70
C ASP A 413 6.23 26.91 10.00
N SER A 414 5.73 25.69 9.81
CA SER A 414 6.44 24.62 9.11
C SER A 414 7.78 24.21 9.74
N VAL A 415 8.02 24.56 11.00
CA VAL A 415 9.25 24.23 11.73
C VAL A 415 9.18 22.78 12.27
N PRO A 416 10.30 22.04 12.31
CA PRO A 416 10.36 20.72 12.95
C PRO A 416 9.98 20.78 14.43
N ILE A 417 9.37 19.72 14.94
CA ILE A 417 8.92 19.64 16.33
C ILE A 417 9.65 18.55 17.12
N ASP A 418 9.99 18.83 18.38
CA ASP A 418 10.72 17.88 19.25
C ASP A 418 9.79 16.79 19.80
N PHE A 419 10.08 15.54 19.48
CA PHE A 419 9.44 14.35 20.06
C PHE A 419 10.34 13.11 19.95
N ASP A 420 10.09 12.11 20.79
CA ASP A 420 10.82 10.84 20.72
C ASP A 420 10.03 9.88 19.80
N LEU A 421 10.68 9.31 18.79
CA LEU A 421 10.07 8.41 17.80
C LEU A 421 10.78 7.05 17.84
N GLN A 422 10.01 5.99 18.00
CA GLN A 422 10.54 4.63 18.03
C GLN A 422 10.30 3.90 16.70
N ARG A 423 9.13 4.10 16.09
CA ARG A 423 8.72 3.37 14.90
C ARG A 423 7.70 4.17 14.11
N MET A 424 7.78 4.13 12.79
CA MET A 424 6.76 4.68 11.90
C MET A 424 6.70 3.86 10.61
N MET A 425 5.55 3.26 10.33
CA MET A 425 5.36 2.33 9.22
C MET A 425 4.01 2.51 8.55
N ILE A 426 3.94 2.13 7.27
CA ILE A 426 2.69 1.98 6.52
C ILE A 426 2.59 0.55 6.03
N TYR A 427 1.62 -0.21 6.52
CA TYR A 427 1.29 -1.53 5.98
C TYR A 427 0.30 -1.39 4.84
N CYS A 428 0.47 -2.20 3.79
CA CYS A 428 -0.44 -2.18 2.65
C CYS A 428 -1.77 -2.88 2.88
N ASP A 429 -1.92 -3.61 3.98
CA ASP A 429 -3.20 -4.15 4.41
C ASP A 429 -3.64 -3.40 5.66
N SER A 430 -4.77 -2.72 5.56
CA SER A 430 -5.39 -1.90 6.61
C SER A 430 -5.68 -2.67 7.89
N LYS A 431 -5.88 -3.99 7.80
CA LYS A 431 -6.10 -4.85 8.97
C LYS A 431 -4.90 -4.91 9.90
N HIS A 432 -3.68 -4.63 9.44
CA HIS A 432 -2.50 -4.66 10.29
C HIS A 432 -2.61 -3.70 11.50
N ALA A 433 -3.39 -2.62 11.39
CA ALA A 433 -3.69 -1.76 12.55
C ALA A 433 -4.37 -2.52 13.71
N GLU A 434 -5.26 -3.46 13.40
CA GLU A 434 -5.93 -4.31 14.40
C GLU A 434 -5.00 -5.44 14.88
N LEU A 435 -4.10 -5.92 14.03
CA LEU A 435 -3.24 -7.06 14.33
C LEU A 435 -2.04 -6.70 15.22
N GLU A 436 -1.68 -5.41 15.33
CA GLU A 436 -0.58 -4.94 16.15
C GLU A 436 -0.70 -5.38 17.62
N THR A 437 0.43 -5.77 18.18
CA THR A 437 0.64 -5.94 19.62
C THR A 437 1.29 -4.69 20.19
N CYS A 438 1.16 -4.49 21.50
CA CYS A 438 1.82 -3.38 22.19
C CYS A 438 3.10 -3.84 22.90
N CYS A 439 3.76 -4.88 22.36
CA CYS A 439 4.98 -5.46 22.95
C CYS A 439 6.16 -4.48 23.01
N ASP A 440 6.18 -3.49 22.14
CA ASP A 440 7.19 -2.44 22.02
C ASP A 440 6.94 -1.22 22.91
N LEU A 441 5.80 -1.17 23.61
CA LEU A 441 5.59 -0.18 24.67
C LEU A 441 6.29 -0.63 25.96
N PRO A 442 6.81 0.31 26.78
CA PRO A 442 7.46 -0.05 28.04
C PRO A 442 6.50 -0.75 29.01
N THR A 443 5.21 -0.43 28.95
CA THR A 443 4.12 -1.07 29.72
C THR A 443 3.48 -2.25 28.97
N GLY A 444 4.07 -2.66 27.85
CA GLY A 444 3.54 -3.70 26.97
C GLY A 444 3.39 -5.06 27.64
N PRO A 445 2.43 -5.89 27.19
CA PRO A 445 2.11 -7.18 27.84
C PRO A 445 3.13 -8.29 27.54
N CYS A 446 4.15 -8.02 26.73
CA CYS A 446 5.02 -9.05 26.17
C CYS A 446 6.33 -9.16 26.96
N PRO A 447 6.84 -10.38 27.18
CA PRO A 447 8.10 -10.58 27.89
C PRO A 447 9.25 -9.96 27.10
N LYS A 448 9.89 -8.92 27.67
CA LYS A 448 11.09 -8.33 27.08
C LYS A 448 12.24 -9.32 27.22
N LYS A 449 12.96 -9.59 26.12
CA LYS A 449 14.23 -10.32 26.20
C LYS A 449 15.20 -9.46 27.02
N VAL A 450 15.45 -9.84 28.26
CA VAL A 450 16.53 -9.27 29.06
C VAL A 450 17.82 -9.74 28.39
N VAL A 451 18.56 -8.82 27.78
CA VAL A 451 19.94 -9.10 27.38
C VAL A 451 20.74 -9.13 28.68
N THR A 452 20.79 -10.29 29.35
CA THR A 452 21.79 -10.52 30.39
C THR A 452 23.15 -10.53 29.69
N GLU A 453 24.00 -9.56 30.02
CA GLU A 453 25.42 -9.59 29.69
C GLU A 453 25.96 -10.99 30.06
N ALA A 454 26.65 -11.65 29.12
CA ALA A 454 27.26 -12.93 29.42
C ALA A 454 28.16 -12.75 30.64
N PRO A 455 28.13 -13.66 31.63
CA PRO A 455 29.01 -13.54 32.79
C PRO A 455 30.46 -13.40 32.28
N PRO A 456 31.27 -12.51 32.89
CA PRO A 456 32.63 -12.30 32.46
C PRO A 456 33.34 -13.65 32.40
N ILE A 457 34.01 -13.93 31.28
CA ILE A 457 34.79 -15.15 31.11
C ILE A 457 35.78 -15.22 32.27
N GLU A 458 35.60 -16.19 33.17
CA GLU A 458 36.57 -16.49 34.21
C GLU A 458 37.86 -16.92 33.49
N ILE A 459 38.86 -16.04 33.50
CA ILE A 459 40.21 -16.39 33.05
C ILE A 459 40.75 -17.38 34.08
N PRO A 460 41.11 -18.62 33.70
CA PRO A 460 41.66 -19.56 34.65
C PRO A 460 42.98 -19.03 35.20
N THR A 461 43.02 -18.79 36.51
CA THR A 461 44.24 -18.47 37.25
C THR A 461 45.23 -19.63 37.07
N PRO A 462 46.50 -19.37 36.72
CA PRO A 462 47.48 -20.44 36.55
C PRO A 462 47.71 -21.17 37.88
N THR A 463 47.46 -22.47 37.87
CA THR A 463 47.74 -23.39 38.97
C THR A 463 49.25 -23.42 39.26
N PRO A 464 49.70 -23.27 40.52
CA PRO A 464 51.11 -23.41 40.85
C PRO A 464 51.54 -24.88 40.70
N ALA A 465 52.63 -25.12 39.97
CA ALA A 465 53.27 -26.42 39.92
C ALA A 465 53.85 -26.76 41.29
N VAL A 466 53.31 -27.80 41.94
CA VAL A 466 53.88 -28.38 43.16
C VAL A 466 54.59 -29.67 42.76
N GLY A 467 55.91 -29.67 42.96
CA GLY A 467 56.75 -30.86 42.83
C GLY A 467 56.44 -31.90 43.90
N GLU A 468 56.44 -33.16 43.49
CA GLU A 468 56.15 -34.35 44.28
C GLU A 468 57.16 -34.58 45.41
N GLN A 469 56.66 -34.95 46.59
CA GLN A 469 57.29 -35.97 47.42
C GLN A 469 56.20 -36.94 47.93
N GLN A 470 56.40 -38.21 47.60
CA GLN A 470 55.48 -39.32 47.82
C GLN A 470 55.86 -40.05 49.12
N GLY A 471 54.88 -40.30 50.00
CA GLY A 471 55.02 -41.11 51.22
C GLY A 471 53.79 -42.04 51.37
N GLU A 472 54.04 -43.26 51.85
CA GLU A 472 53.24 -44.47 51.66
C GLU A 472 51.80 -44.52 52.23
N ILE A 473 51.04 -45.45 51.66
CA ILE A 473 49.60 -45.72 51.80
C ILE A 473 49.24 -46.34 53.16
N GLY A 474 48.29 -45.72 53.86
CA GLY A 474 47.57 -46.32 55.00
C GLY A 474 46.21 -46.90 54.57
N VAL A 475 45.84 -48.04 55.16
CA VAL A 475 44.65 -48.84 54.81
C VAL A 475 43.33 -48.09 55.14
N PRO A 476 42.31 -48.10 54.25
CA PRO A 476 41.06 -47.36 54.49
C PRO A 476 40.24 -47.89 55.67
N GLY A 477 39.77 -46.96 56.52
CA GLY A 477 38.83 -47.23 57.60
C GLY A 477 37.41 -47.52 57.10
N VAL A 478 36.66 -48.26 57.91
CA VAL A 478 35.33 -48.82 57.61
C VAL A 478 34.27 -47.73 57.41
N ALA A 479 33.43 -47.88 56.38
CA ALA A 479 32.35 -46.97 56.04
C ALA A 479 31.26 -46.90 57.13
N GLY A 480 30.89 -45.68 57.54
CA GLY A 480 29.81 -45.42 58.49
C GLY A 480 28.42 -45.72 57.91
N PRO A 481 27.41 -45.97 58.77
CA PRO A 481 26.07 -46.39 58.35
C PRO A 481 25.34 -45.30 57.57
N LYS A 482 24.58 -45.74 56.56
CA LYS A 482 23.75 -44.93 55.66
C LYS A 482 22.57 -44.33 56.44
N GLY A 483 22.39 -43.01 56.35
CA GLY A 483 21.26 -42.29 56.94
C GLY A 483 19.90 -42.71 56.37
N GLU A 484 18.86 -42.58 57.19
CA GLU A 484 17.48 -42.99 56.88
C GLU A 484 16.84 -42.12 55.79
N LYS A 485 15.95 -42.73 55.01
CA LYS A 485 15.25 -42.11 53.88
C LYS A 485 14.08 -41.28 54.39
N GLY A 486 14.01 -40.01 54.02
CA GLY A 486 12.92 -39.10 54.39
C GLY A 486 11.56 -39.52 53.82
N ASP A 487 10.50 -39.12 54.53
CA ASP A 487 9.11 -39.49 54.26
C ASP A 487 8.59 -38.96 52.91
N THR A 488 7.72 -39.75 52.27
CA THR A 488 7.09 -39.42 50.99
C THR A 488 5.85 -38.55 51.22
N GLY A 489 5.79 -37.39 50.55
CA GLY A 489 4.65 -36.47 50.63
C GLY A 489 3.34 -37.07 50.09
N ALA A 490 2.21 -36.55 50.57
CA ALA A 490 0.87 -37.05 50.25
C ALA A 490 0.50 -36.92 48.76
N LEU A 491 -0.13 -37.96 48.20
CA LEU A 491 -0.72 -37.94 46.86
C LEU A 491 -1.91 -36.96 46.80
N GLY A 492 -1.93 -36.11 45.76
CA GLY A 492 -3.06 -35.23 45.46
C GLY A 492 -4.32 -35.98 45.02
N ALA A 493 -5.48 -35.35 45.22
CA ALA A 493 -6.79 -35.92 44.89
C ALA A 493 -6.99 -36.14 43.38
N VAL A 494 -7.64 -37.27 43.03
CA VAL A 494 -8.00 -37.63 41.66
C VAL A 494 -9.21 -36.81 41.20
N GLY A 495 -9.10 -36.15 40.04
CA GLY A 495 -10.19 -35.38 39.43
C GLY A 495 -11.32 -36.26 38.89
N PRO A 496 -12.55 -35.73 38.76
CA PRO A 496 -13.70 -36.49 38.27
C PRO A 496 -13.54 -36.91 36.80
N SER A 497 -14.04 -38.09 36.47
CA SER A 497 -14.03 -38.64 35.10
C SER A 497 -15.00 -37.89 34.19
N GLY A 498 -14.57 -37.60 32.95
CA GLY A 498 -15.38 -36.92 31.93
C GLY A 498 -16.58 -37.74 31.43
N LEU A 499 -17.62 -37.04 31.00
CA LEU A 499 -18.87 -37.62 30.49
C LEU A 499 -18.64 -38.36 29.16
N LYS A 500 -19.27 -39.54 29.03
CA LYS A 500 -19.23 -40.41 27.85
C LYS A 500 -20.02 -39.77 26.69
N GLY A 501 -19.38 -39.58 25.54
CA GLY A 501 -20.02 -39.04 24.33
C GLY A 501 -21.14 -39.94 23.78
N ALA A 502 -22.18 -39.31 23.23
CA ALA A 502 -23.31 -39.99 22.60
C ALA A 502 -22.88 -40.73 21.31
N LYS A 503 -23.47 -41.92 21.09
CA LYS A 503 -23.26 -42.72 19.87
C LYS A 503 -23.88 -42.01 18.68
N GLY A 504 -23.13 -41.91 17.59
CA GLY A 504 -23.63 -41.43 16.30
C GLY A 504 -24.72 -42.36 15.74
N GLU A 505 -25.81 -41.76 15.28
CA GLU A 505 -26.82 -42.43 14.48
C GLU A 505 -26.41 -42.39 13.01
N THR A 506 -26.33 -43.57 12.41
CA THR A 506 -26.28 -43.78 10.96
C THR A 506 -27.70 -43.96 10.45
N VAL A 507 -28.17 -43.08 9.56
CA VAL A 507 -28.83 -43.38 8.27
C VAL A 507 -28.60 -42.21 7.32
#